data_AF-A0A7W4C463-F1
#
_entry.id   AF-A0A7W4C463-F1
#
_cell.length_a   1.000
_cell.length_b   1.000
_cell.length_c   1.000
_cell.angle_alpha   90.00
_cell.angle_beta   90.00
_cell.angle_gamma   90.00
#
_symmetry.space_group_name_H-M   'P 1'
#
loop_
_entity.id
_entity.type
_entity.pdbx_description
1 polymer ?
#
loop_
_entity_poly.entity_id
_entity_poly.type
_entity_poly.pdbx_seq_one_letter_code
_entity_poly.pdbx_strand_id
1 'polypeptide(L)'
;HKIKASPGVIANRVISEDNWQTLTATLLGFTPNEAKYNQLQSARMQGNEPLSIALRKLIDIESNTGWTSGGHTAMDVQVFAEGPGARLFSGHQDNIDIAIKMFSLLPQSVQTP
;
A
#
# COMPACT_ATOMS: atom_id res chain seq x y z
N HIS A 1 7.54 14.39 0.55
CA HIS A 1 6.17 14.81 0.16
C HIS A 1 5.16 14.31 1.19
N LYS A 2 4.06 15.04 1.41
CA LYS A 2 2.97 14.63 2.33
C LYS A 2 1.69 14.44 1.52
N ILE A 3 1.57 13.30 0.84
CA ILE A 3 0.35 12.93 0.13
C ILE A 3 -0.79 12.84 1.15
N LYS A 4 -1.88 13.59 0.95
CA LYS A 4 -2.95 13.81 1.94
C LYS A 4 -4.18 12.91 1.74
N ALA A 5 -4.23 12.16 0.64
CA ALA A 5 -5.33 11.26 0.30
C ALA A 5 -4.84 10.18 -0.68
N SER A 6 -5.56 9.05 -0.76
CA SER A 6 -5.26 8.02 -1.76
C SER A 6 -5.51 8.53 -3.18
N PRO A 7 -4.84 7.98 -4.22
CA PRO A 7 -5.04 8.39 -5.61
C PRO A 7 -6.51 8.37 -6.06
N GLY A 8 -7.28 7.35 -5.63
CA GLY A 8 -8.71 7.26 -5.94
C GLY A 8 -9.54 8.36 -5.25
N VAL A 9 -9.22 8.72 -4.01
CA VAL A 9 -9.89 9.84 -3.33
C VAL A 9 -9.51 11.18 -3.96
N ILE A 10 -8.25 11.36 -4.38
CA ILE A 10 -7.82 12.56 -5.10
C ILE A 10 -8.60 12.65 -6.43
N ALA A 11 -8.64 11.58 -7.22
CA ALA A 11 -9.36 11.53 -8.50
C ALA A 11 -10.83 11.95 -8.33
N ASN A 12 -11.54 11.32 -7.39
CA ASN A 12 -12.95 11.62 -7.11
C ASN A 12 -13.20 13.07 -6.72
N ARG A 13 -12.26 13.71 -6.01
CA ARG A 13 -12.40 15.12 -5.58
C ARG A 13 -12.13 16.11 -6.70
N VAL A 14 -11.19 15.79 -7.60
CA VAL A 14 -10.72 16.76 -8.59
C VAL A 14 -11.41 16.62 -9.95
N ILE A 15 -12.11 15.51 -10.20
CA ILE A 15 -12.71 15.21 -11.51
C ILE A 15 -13.76 16.24 -11.98
N SER A 16 -14.49 16.85 -11.05
CA SER A 16 -15.52 17.85 -11.34
C SER A 16 -15.17 19.24 -10.81
N GLU A 17 -13.94 19.43 -10.31
CA GLU A 17 -13.52 20.70 -9.73
C GLU A 17 -12.95 21.63 -10.81
N ASP A 18 -13.36 22.90 -10.81
CA ASP A 18 -12.84 23.89 -11.78
C ASP A 18 -11.35 24.18 -11.53
N ASN A 19 -10.98 24.39 -10.26
CA ASN A 19 -9.61 24.65 -9.83
C ASN A 19 -8.82 23.36 -9.51
N TRP A 20 -9.01 22.32 -10.31
CA TRP A 20 -8.50 20.98 -10.03
C TRP A 20 -6.98 20.93 -9.84
N GLN A 21 -6.19 21.71 -10.59
CA GLN A 21 -4.73 21.71 -10.51
C GLN A 21 -4.22 22.13 -9.12
N THR A 22 -4.78 23.20 -8.55
CA THR A 22 -4.42 23.69 -7.22
C THR A 22 -4.80 22.68 -6.13
N LEU A 23 -5.99 22.07 -6.25
CA LEU A 23 -6.44 21.04 -5.33
C LEU A 23 -5.55 19.79 -5.43
N THR A 24 -5.20 19.36 -6.64
CA THR A 24 -4.27 18.26 -6.91
C THR A 24 -2.90 18.53 -6.27
N ALA A 25 -2.29 19.70 -6.49
CA ALA A 25 -1.00 20.04 -5.88
C ALA A 25 -1.06 20.03 -4.35
N THR A 26 -2.15 20.56 -3.78
CA THR A 26 -2.40 20.56 -2.32
C THR A 26 -2.49 19.15 -1.75
N LEU A 27 -3.15 18.23 -2.46
CA LEU A 27 -3.36 16.84 -2.05
C LEU A 27 -2.13 15.96 -2.27
N LEU A 28 -1.36 16.20 -3.34
CA LEU A 28 -0.09 15.53 -3.61
C LEU A 28 1.03 16.01 -2.67
N GLY A 29 0.94 17.26 -2.20
CA GLY A 29 1.99 17.89 -1.40
C GLY A 29 3.24 18.23 -2.22
N PHE A 30 3.07 18.41 -3.53
CA PHE A 30 4.01 18.97 -4.48
C PHE A 30 3.25 19.52 -5.70
N THR A 31 3.91 20.36 -6.47
CA THR A 31 3.33 20.93 -7.70
C THR A 31 3.85 20.15 -8.90
N PRO A 32 2.99 19.38 -9.62
CA PRO A 32 3.35 18.81 -10.91
C PRO A 32 3.82 19.89 -11.89
N ASN A 33 4.74 19.53 -12.79
CA ASN A 33 5.08 20.40 -13.91
C ASN A 33 3.99 20.35 -14.99
N GLU A 34 4.08 21.23 -15.99
CA GLU A 34 3.10 21.34 -17.06
C GLU A 34 2.88 20.02 -17.81
N ALA A 35 3.94 19.29 -18.14
CA ALA A 35 3.84 18.00 -18.82
C ALA A 35 3.04 16.96 -17.99
N LYS A 36 3.27 16.92 -16.68
CA LYS A 36 2.53 16.05 -15.76
C LYS A 36 1.06 16.49 -15.64
N TYR A 37 0.78 17.79 -15.58
CA TYR A 37 -0.60 18.28 -15.60
C TYR A 37 -1.32 17.92 -16.90
N ASN A 38 -0.66 18.00 -18.04
CA ASN A 38 -1.25 17.61 -19.32
C ASN A 38 -1.62 16.11 -19.34
N GLN A 39 -0.75 15.25 -18.80
CA GLN A 39 -1.06 13.82 -18.64
C GLN A 39 -2.25 13.57 -17.71
N LEU A 40 -2.30 14.27 -16.57
CA LEU A 40 -3.42 14.19 -15.63
C LEU A 40 -4.72 14.71 -16.24
N GLN A 41 -4.69 15.78 -17.03
CA GLN A 41 -5.85 16.32 -17.73
C GLN A 41 -6.41 15.31 -18.74
N SER A 42 -5.56 14.67 -19.54
CA SER A 42 -6.01 13.62 -20.48
C SER A 42 -6.65 12.43 -19.78
N ALA A 43 -6.14 12.03 -18.61
CA ALA A 43 -6.72 10.97 -17.80
C ALA A 43 -8.04 11.40 -17.12
N ARG A 44 -8.11 12.63 -16.61
CA ARG A 44 -9.31 13.22 -16.01
C ARG A 44 -10.50 13.22 -16.96
N MET A 45 -10.27 13.54 -18.24
CA MET A 45 -11.30 13.50 -19.28
C MET A 45 -11.85 12.09 -19.54
N GLN A 46 -11.12 11.03 -19.17
CA GLN A 46 -11.54 9.64 -19.36
C GLN A 46 -12.27 9.07 -18.13
N GLY A 47 -12.29 9.77 -17.01
CA GLY A 47 -13.02 9.38 -15.80
C GLY A 47 -12.13 9.18 -14.57
N ASN A 48 -12.77 8.75 -13.48
CA ASN A 48 -12.12 8.62 -12.17
C ASN A 48 -11.02 7.55 -12.15
N GLU A 49 -11.28 6.38 -12.75
CA GLU A 49 -10.31 5.28 -12.72
C GLU A 49 -9.04 5.59 -13.53
N PRO A 50 -9.13 6.06 -14.80
CA PRO A 50 -7.94 6.50 -15.54
C PRO A 50 -7.15 7.58 -14.79
N LEU A 51 -7.83 8.53 -14.16
CA LEU A 51 -7.19 9.57 -13.36
C LEU A 51 -6.48 9.02 -12.12
N SER A 52 -7.12 8.10 -11.39
CA SER A 52 -6.54 7.40 -10.23
C SER A 52 -5.25 6.67 -10.62
N ILE A 53 -5.25 5.97 -11.76
CA ILE A 53 -4.07 5.29 -12.31
C ILE A 53 -2.97 6.28 -12.66
N ALA A 54 -3.31 7.39 -13.33
CA ALA A 54 -2.33 8.41 -13.71
C ALA A 54 -1.70 9.09 -12.47
N LEU A 55 -2.51 9.39 -11.45
CA LEU A 55 -2.05 9.91 -10.16
C LEU A 55 -1.11 8.93 -9.46
N ARG A 56 -1.45 7.63 -9.43
CA ARG A 56 -0.58 6.59 -8.86
C ARG A 56 0.76 6.54 -9.60
N LYS A 57 0.75 6.49 -10.94
CA LYS A 57 1.98 6.49 -11.75
C LYS A 57 2.86 7.72 -11.48
N LEU A 58 2.24 8.89 -11.35
CA LEU A 58 2.96 10.10 -11.01
C LEU A 58 3.62 9.99 -9.63
N ILE A 59 2.87 9.52 -8.62
CA ILE A 59 3.40 9.30 -7.27
C ILE A 59 4.58 8.32 -7.30
N ASP A 60 4.42 7.19 -7.98
CA ASP A 60 5.45 6.16 -8.10
C ASP A 60 6.77 6.73 -8.67
N ILE A 61 6.68 7.57 -9.71
CA ILE A 61 7.85 8.23 -10.32
C ILE A 61 8.49 9.21 -9.33
N GLU A 62 7.71 10.07 -8.67
CA GLU A 62 8.26 11.08 -7.75
C GLU A 62 8.84 10.46 -6.47
N SER A 63 8.32 9.32 -6.02
CA SER A 63 8.80 8.62 -4.82
C SER A 63 9.84 7.54 -5.11
N ASN A 64 10.21 7.32 -6.38
CA ASN A 64 11.07 6.23 -6.83
C ASN A 64 10.56 4.85 -6.35
N THR A 65 9.25 4.65 -6.41
CA THR A 65 8.59 3.40 -6.00
C THR A 65 8.25 2.55 -7.21
N GLY A 66 8.64 1.27 -7.18
CA GLY A 66 8.41 0.33 -8.27
C GLY A 66 7.41 -0.76 -7.90
N TRP A 67 6.71 -1.27 -8.91
CA TRP A 67 5.77 -2.39 -8.81
C TRP A 67 6.07 -3.41 -9.90
N THR A 68 6.04 -4.70 -9.57
CA THR A 68 6.26 -5.79 -10.55
C THR A 68 4.97 -6.47 -10.99
N SER A 69 3.94 -6.48 -10.14
CA SER A 69 2.63 -7.09 -10.40
C SER A 69 1.53 -6.36 -9.63
N GLY A 70 0.29 -6.47 -10.11
CA GLY A 70 -0.91 -6.08 -9.35
C GLY A 70 -1.46 -7.18 -8.43
N GLY A 71 -0.82 -8.36 -8.41
CA GLY A 71 -1.15 -9.49 -7.53
C GLY A 71 -0.08 -9.74 -6.44
N HIS A 72 0.00 -10.98 -5.94
CA HIS A 72 0.98 -11.39 -4.92
C HIS A 72 2.32 -11.83 -5.53
N THR A 73 3.38 -11.85 -4.72
CA THR A 73 4.69 -12.46 -5.02
C THR A 73 5.03 -13.54 -4.00
N ALA A 74 5.99 -14.42 -4.31
CA ALA A 74 6.36 -15.58 -3.49
C ALA A 74 7.59 -15.34 -2.60
N MET A 75 7.92 -14.08 -2.30
CA MET A 75 9.06 -13.76 -1.44
C MET A 75 8.74 -14.10 0.02
N ASP A 76 9.71 -14.66 0.74
CA ASP A 76 9.58 -14.92 2.18
C ASP A 76 9.20 -13.65 2.95
N VAL A 77 8.36 -13.79 3.97
CA VAL A 77 7.91 -12.70 4.83
C VAL A 77 8.56 -12.77 6.21
N GLN A 78 8.79 -11.60 6.82
CA GLN A 78 9.37 -11.51 8.15
C GLN A 78 8.39 -11.98 9.23
N VAL A 79 8.92 -12.65 10.26
CA VAL A 79 8.17 -13.05 11.47
C VAL A 79 8.68 -12.23 12.65
N PHE A 80 7.77 -11.58 13.37
CA PHE A 80 8.07 -10.82 14.58
C PHE A 80 7.38 -11.49 15.77
N ALA A 81 8.09 -11.65 16.89
CA ALA A 81 7.56 -12.25 18.11
C ALA A 81 8.14 -11.56 19.34
N GLU A 82 7.36 -11.47 20.41
CA GLU A 82 7.74 -10.88 21.69
C GLU A 82 7.24 -11.75 22.85
N GLY A 83 7.95 -11.70 23.98
CA GLY A 83 7.60 -12.41 25.21
C GLY A 83 8.30 -13.76 25.38
N PRO A 84 7.98 -14.49 26.46
CA PRO A 84 8.47 -15.85 26.68
C PRO A 84 8.10 -16.76 25.50
N GLY A 85 9.10 -17.41 24.89
CA GLY A 85 8.92 -18.23 23.70
C GLY A 85 9.18 -17.53 22.36
N ALA A 86 9.44 -16.22 22.33
CA ALA A 86 9.74 -15.49 21.08
C ALA A 86 10.90 -16.11 20.26
N ARG A 87 11.90 -16.69 20.94
CA ARG A 87 13.02 -17.38 20.27
C ARG A 87 12.60 -18.59 19.44
N LEU A 88 11.43 -19.20 19.69
CA LEU A 88 10.90 -20.30 18.87
C LEU A 88 10.65 -19.85 17.42
N PHE A 89 10.33 -18.58 17.22
CA PHE A 89 10.00 -17.99 15.92
C PHE A 89 11.20 -17.33 15.22
N SER A 90 12.41 -17.42 15.81
CA SER A 90 13.62 -16.89 15.19
C SER A 90 14.16 -17.82 14.09
N GLY A 91 14.71 -17.22 13.04
CA GLY A 91 15.29 -17.96 11.90
C GLY A 91 14.26 -18.30 10.81
N HIS A 92 14.78 -18.88 9.73
CA HIS A 92 13.97 -19.34 8.60
C HIS A 92 13.13 -20.55 9.00
N GLN A 93 11.85 -20.55 8.61
CA GLN A 93 10.89 -21.61 8.89
C GLN A 93 9.74 -21.53 7.88
N ASP A 94 9.01 -22.63 7.69
CA ASP A 94 7.79 -22.61 6.90
C ASP A 94 6.65 -21.92 7.68
N ASN A 95 5.65 -21.38 6.99
CA ASN A 95 4.51 -20.75 7.66
C ASN A 95 3.68 -21.74 8.50
N ILE A 96 3.71 -23.04 8.18
CA ILE A 96 3.09 -24.11 8.96
C ILE A 96 3.80 -24.26 10.32
N ASP A 97 5.12 -24.10 10.38
CA ASP A 97 5.89 -24.22 11.62
C ASP A 97 5.49 -23.16 12.65
N ILE A 98 5.08 -21.97 12.18
CA ILE A 98 4.58 -20.89 13.04
C ILE A 98 3.35 -21.40 13.81
N ALA A 99 2.39 -22.02 13.11
CA ALA A 99 1.18 -22.55 13.74
C ALA A 99 1.50 -23.66 14.74
N ILE A 100 2.39 -24.60 14.38
CA ILE A 100 2.82 -25.70 15.26
C ILE A 100 3.43 -25.14 16.56
N LYS A 101 4.33 -24.15 16.46
CA LYS A 101 4.96 -23.50 17.61
C LYS A 101 3.95 -22.76 18.47
N MET A 102 2.98 -22.05 17.87
CA MET A 102 1.90 -21.41 18.61
C MET A 102 1.08 -22.42 19.41
N PHE A 103 0.71 -23.56 18.81
CA PHE A 103 -0.02 -24.60 19.52
C PHE A 103 0.79 -25.22 20.66
N SER A 104 2.10 -25.36 20.50
CA SER A 104 2.98 -25.90 21.57
C SER A 104 3.02 -25.03 22.83
N LEU A 105 2.66 -23.75 22.72
CA LEU A 105 2.62 -22.81 23.84
C LEU A 105 1.27 -22.78 24.56
N LEU A 106 0.24 -23.46 24.02
CA LEU A 106 -1.05 -23.56 24.68
C LEU A 106 -1.00 -24.55 25.85
N PRO A 107 -1.79 -24.34 26.91
CA PRO A 107 -1.97 -25.34 27.95
C PRO A 107 -2.44 -26.67 27.34
N GLN A 108 -1.91 -27.78 27.83
CA GLN A 108 -2.49 -29.08 27.50
C GLN A 108 -3.94 -29.11 27.99
N SER A 109 -4.85 -29.63 27.18
CA SER A 109 -6.20 -29.93 27.64
C SER A 109 -6.09 -30.84 28.85
N VAL A 110 -6.51 -30.36 30.02
CA VAL A 110 -6.66 -31.20 31.20
C VAL A 110 -7.68 -32.28 30.82
N GLN A 111 -7.21 -33.50 30.54
CA GLN A 111 -8.10 -34.65 30.50
C GLN A 111 -8.54 -34.87 31.95
N THR A 112 -9.75 -34.43 32.29
CA THR A 112 -10.44 -34.88 33.49
C THR A 112 -10.62 -36.40 33.40
N PRO A 113 -10.25 -37.16 34.45
CA PRO A 113 -10.36 -38.61 34.47
C PRO A 113 -11.82 -39.09 34.36
#